data_AF-A0A9D8EQD1-F1
#
_entry.id   AF-A0A9D8EQD1-F1
#
_cell.length_a   1.000
_cell.length_b   1.000
_cell.length_c   1.000
_cell.angle_alpha   90.00
_cell.angle_beta   90.00
_cell.angle_gamma   90.00
#
_symmetry.space_group_name_H-M   'P 1'
#
loop_
_entity.id
_entity.type
_entity.pdbx_description
1 polymer ?
#
loop_
_entity_poly.entity_id
_entity_poly.type
_entity_poly.pdbx_seq_one_letter_code
_entity_poly.pdbx_strand_id
1 'polypeptide(L)'
;MKIAILSVIFTNIPVLIISLIILNFDFKNIFSYVYILLTFNLLGYFYFSIFSLSESSIRIKTTILIMKNQIKNINDLKQYYSKNSTGIRLERLVKWRQIEKVGNDSYILKKYFLFFLSKIFIFFRFLLGLNNSINDKYL
;
A
#
# COMPACT_ATOMS: atom_id res chain seq x y z
N MET A 1 17.76 -6.99 7.02
CA MET A 1 18.45 -5.72 7.36
C MET A 1 19.54 -5.37 6.36
N LYS A 2 20.51 -6.25 6.05
CA LYS A 2 21.59 -5.99 5.06
C LYS A 2 21.11 -5.51 3.69
N ILE A 3 20.09 -6.15 3.12
CA ILE A 3 19.52 -5.78 1.80
C ILE A 3 18.92 -4.36 1.81
N ALA A 4 18.25 -3.98 2.90
CA ALA A 4 17.66 -2.65 3.04
C ALA A 4 18.76 -1.57 3.09
N ILE A 5 19.82 -1.80 3.87
CA ILE A 5 20.96 -0.88 3.95
C ILE A 5 21.64 -0.73 2.59
N LEU A 6 21.89 -1.84 1.89
CA LEU A 6 22.43 -1.83 0.53
C LEU A 6 21.55 -1.05 -0.45
N SER A 7 20.23 -1.22 -0.37
CA SER A 7 19.30 -0.49 -1.24
C SER A 7 19.34 1.02 -1.00
N VAL A 8 19.43 1.47 0.27
CA VAL A 8 19.53 2.89 0.61
C VAL A 8 20.85 3.49 0.13
N ILE A 9 21.96 2.76 0.28
CA ILE A 9 23.25 3.21 -0.23
C ILE A 9 23.21 3.31 -1.76
N PHE A 10 22.69 2.29 -2.42
CA PHE A 10 22.63 2.23 -3.88
C PHE A 10 21.73 3.32 -4.48
N THR A 11 20.62 3.68 -3.84
CA THR A 11 19.74 4.77 -4.33
C THR A 11 20.30 6.16 -4.06
N ASN A 12 21.06 6.35 -2.98
CA ASN A 12 21.63 7.65 -2.63
C ASN A 12 22.93 7.98 -3.37
N ILE A 13 23.74 6.99 -3.79
CA ILE A 13 24.98 7.22 -4.55
C ILE A 13 24.75 8.02 -5.84
N PRO A 14 23.79 7.66 -6.72
CA PRO A 14 23.52 8.44 -7.94
C PRO A 14 23.09 9.88 -7.64
N VAL A 15 22.26 10.07 -6.62
CA VAL A 15 21.79 11.40 -6.20
C VAL A 15 22.96 12.26 -5.72
N LEU A 16 23.87 11.66 -4.93
CA LEU A 16 25.08 12.32 -4.50
C LEU A 16 25.94 12.73 -5.71
N ILE A 17 26.23 11.81 -6.63
CA ILE A 17 27.03 12.08 -7.85
C ILE A 17 26.40 13.21 -8.67
N ILE A 18 25.10 13.16 -8.93
CA ILE A 18 24.37 14.19 -9.67
C ILE A 18 24.47 15.54 -8.94
N SER A 19 24.28 15.55 -7.63
CA SER A 19 24.38 16.78 -6.85
C SER A 19 25.79 17.39 -6.89
N LEU A 20 26.84 16.56 -6.85
CA LEU A 20 28.23 17.00 -6.95
C LEU A 20 28.54 17.63 -8.32
N ILE A 21 27.98 17.07 -9.40
CA ILE A 21 28.11 17.61 -10.76
C ILE A 21 27.37 18.96 -10.87
N ILE A 22 26.13 19.05 -10.39
CA ILE A 22 25.31 20.27 -10.49
C ILE A 22 25.92 21.43 -9.69
N LEU A 23 26.45 21.13 -8.50
CA LEU A 23 26.96 22.13 -7.57
C LEU A 23 28.48 22.36 -7.69
N ASN A 24 29.12 21.86 -8.76
CA ASN A 24 30.54 22.00 -9.05
C ASN A 24 31.45 21.73 -7.82
N PHE A 25 31.36 20.51 -7.28
CA PHE A 25 32.14 19.98 -6.14
C PHE A 25 32.87 21.06 -5.31
N ASP A 26 32.11 21.79 -4.49
CA ASP A 26 32.64 22.81 -3.59
C ASP A 26 32.20 22.52 -2.16
N PHE A 27 33.16 22.49 -1.23
CA PHE A 27 32.90 22.31 0.19
C PHE A 27 32.02 23.41 0.79
N LYS A 28 31.95 24.60 0.15
CA LYS A 28 31.00 25.65 0.54
C LYS A 28 29.54 25.22 0.39
N ASN A 29 29.26 24.23 -0.47
CA ASN A 29 27.92 23.73 -0.75
C ASN A 29 27.52 22.52 0.12
N ILE A 30 28.24 22.24 1.21
CA ILE A 30 27.98 21.05 2.06
C ILE A 30 26.53 20.96 2.54
N PHE A 31 25.94 22.10 2.94
CA PHE A 31 24.55 22.16 3.37
C PHE A 31 23.57 21.88 2.23
N SER A 32 23.89 22.28 1.01
CA SER A 32 23.08 21.99 -0.18
C SER A 32 23.07 20.50 -0.49
N TYR A 33 24.21 19.80 -0.35
CA TYR A 33 24.26 18.33 -0.51
C TYR A 33 23.42 17.61 0.54
N VAL A 34 23.52 18.01 1.81
CA VAL A 34 22.72 17.44 2.90
C VAL A 34 21.23 17.69 2.67
N TYR A 35 20.86 18.90 2.25
CA TYR A 35 19.48 19.25 1.94
C TYR A 35 18.92 18.38 0.82
N ILE A 36 19.64 18.24 -0.31
CA ILE A 36 19.21 17.40 -1.44
C ILE A 36 18.99 15.95 -1.01
N LEU A 37 19.92 15.38 -0.24
CA LEU A 37 19.78 14.01 0.28
C LEU A 37 18.55 13.87 1.18
N LEU A 38 18.32 14.81 2.10
CA LEU A 38 17.15 14.79 2.97
C LEU A 38 15.85 14.88 2.16
N THR A 39 15.75 15.83 1.23
CA THR A 39 14.56 16.00 0.39
C THR A 39 14.29 14.76 -0.46
N PHE A 40 15.34 14.16 -1.05
CA PHE A 40 15.21 12.95 -1.86
C PHE A 40 14.69 11.77 -1.03
N ASN A 41 15.25 11.53 0.15
CA ASN A 41 14.80 10.46 1.04
C ASN A 41 13.37 10.71 1.56
N LEU A 42 13.01 11.96 1.83
CA LEU A 42 11.65 12.32 2.25
C LEU A 42 10.63 12.05 1.14
N LEU A 43 10.94 12.40 -0.12
CA LEU A 43 10.09 12.05 -1.26
C LEU A 43 9.92 10.54 -1.42
N GLY A 44 11.01 9.77 -1.26
CA GLY A 44 10.96 8.31 -1.26
C GLY A 44 10.05 7.76 -0.16
N TYR A 45 10.12 8.33 1.04
CA TYR A 45 9.24 7.98 2.15
C TYR A 45 7.76 8.29 1.85
N PHE A 46 7.47 9.46 1.29
CA PHE A 46 6.10 9.81 0.88
C PHE A 46 5.55 8.85 -0.17
N TYR A 47 6.35 8.56 -1.21
CA TYR A 47 5.98 7.59 -2.23
C TYR A 47 5.67 6.22 -1.62
N PHE A 48 6.55 5.71 -0.76
CA PHE A 48 6.34 4.43 -0.07
C PHE A 48 5.08 4.45 0.81
N SER A 49 4.84 5.55 1.51
CA SER A 49 3.66 5.70 2.38
C SER A 49 2.36 5.70 1.57
N ILE A 50 2.31 6.44 0.45
CA ILE A 50 1.16 6.45 -0.46
C ILE A 50 0.93 5.06 -1.07
N PHE A 51 2.00 4.38 -1.50
CA PHE A 51 1.90 3.03 -2.04
C PHE A 51 1.43 2.02 -0.97
N SER A 52 1.92 2.14 0.26
CA SER A 52 1.48 1.31 1.38
C SER A 52 0.01 1.54 1.71
N LEU A 53 -0.44 2.80 1.66
CA LEU A 53 -1.85 3.17 1.83
C LEU A 53 -2.72 2.58 0.72
N SER A 54 -2.29 2.65 -0.54
CA SER A 54 -3.06 2.10 -1.67
C SER A 54 -3.22 0.58 -1.57
N GLU A 55 -2.14 -0.15 -1.25
CA GLU A 55 -2.21 -1.60 -1.00
C GLU A 55 -3.08 -1.93 0.23
N SER A 56 -3.05 -1.10 1.27
CA SER A 56 -3.90 -1.27 2.45
C SER A 56 -5.39 -1.07 2.13
N SER A 57 -5.73 -0.04 1.37
CA SER A 57 -7.09 0.23 0.91
C SER A 57 -7.64 -0.90 0.06
N ILE A 58 -6.82 -1.48 -0.83
CA ILE A 58 -7.18 -2.66 -1.63
C ILE A 58 -7.49 -3.86 -0.72
N ARG A 59 -6.66 -4.12 0.30
CA ARG A 59 -6.91 -5.21 1.27
C ARG A 59 -8.23 -5.03 2.02
N ILE A 60 -8.52 -3.81 2.47
CA ILE A 60 -9.77 -3.50 3.17
C ILE A 60 -10.95 -3.67 2.23
N LYS A 61 -10.87 -3.15 1.00
CA LYS A 61 -11.91 -3.31 -0.02
C LYS A 61 -12.19 -4.79 -0.32
N THR A 62 -11.15 -5.59 -0.58
CA THR A 62 -11.30 -7.03 -0.82
C THR A 62 -11.93 -7.75 0.37
N THR A 63 -11.53 -7.38 1.59
CA THR A 63 -12.13 -7.92 2.82
C THR A 63 -13.62 -7.59 2.93
N ILE A 64 -14.01 -6.34 2.65
CA ILE A 64 -15.41 -5.92 2.66
C ILE A 64 -16.21 -6.69 1.61
N LEU A 65 -15.68 -6.85 0.39
CA LEU A 65 -16.37 -7.55 -0.70
C LEU A 65 -16.56 -9.06 -0.39
N ILE A 66 -15.58 -9.70 0.24
CA ILE A 66 -15.71 -11.09 0.73
C ILE A 66 -16.78 -11.17 1.82
N MET A 67 -16.77 -10.24 2.78
CA MET A 67 -17.76 -10.19 3.87
C MET A 67 -19.19 -10.07 3.35
N LYS A 68 -19.40 -9.36 2.24
CA LYS A 68 -20.71 -9.17 1.62
C LYS A 68 -21.11 -10.28 0.66
N ASN A 69 -20.35 -11.39 0.66
CA ASN A 69 -20.53 -12.53 -0.25
C ASN A 69 -20.50 -12.15 -1.75
N GLN A 70 -19.95 -10.99 -2.09
CA GLN A 70 -19.83 -10.51 -3.49
C GLN A 70 -18.61 -11.11 -4.20
N ILE A 71 -17.64 -11.60 -3.42
CA ILE A 71 -16.44 -12.29 -3.92
C ILE A 71 -16.36 -13.62 -3.20
N LYS A 72 -16.52 -14.72 -3.95
CA LYS A 72 -16.35 -16.08 -3.43
C LYS A 72 -15.10 -16.73 -4.01
N ASN A 73 -14.80 -16.47 -5.28
CA ASN A 73 -13.66 -17.06 -5.98
C ASN A 73 -12.63 -16.03 -6.45
N ILE A 74 -11.40 -16.51 -6.72
CA ILE A 74 -10.31 -15.75 -7.37
C ILE A 74 -10.78 -15.07 -8.68
N ASN A 75 -11.68 -15.71 -9.42
CA ASN A 75 -12.15 -15.19 -10.70
C ASN A 75 -13.05 -13.96 -10.54
N ASP A 76 -13.78 -13.85 -9.42
CA ASP A 76 -14.58 -12.66 -9.11
C ASP A 76 -13.66 -11.46 -8.84
N LEU A 77 -12.52 -11.71 -8.18
CA LEU A 77 -11.49 -10.68 -7.92
C LEU A 77 -10.80 -10.18 -9.18
N LYS A 78 -10.71 -10.99 -10.24
CA LYS A 78 -10.15 -10.58 -11.54
C LYS A 78 -11.03 -9.55 -12.25
N GLN A 79 -12.31 -9.41 -11.89
CA GLN A 79 -13.18 -8.36 -12.41
C GLN A 79 -12.87 -6.99 -11.78
N TYR A 80 -12.36 -6.98 -10.55
CA TYR A 80 -12.08 -5.75 -9.80
C TYR A 80 -10.61 -5.31 -9.85
N TYR A 81 -9.69 -6.22 -10.19
CA TYR A 81 -8.24 -5.95 -10.19
C TYR A 81 -7.52 -6.66 -11.35
N SER A 82 -6.43 -6.08 -11.85
CA SER A 82 -5.66 -6.63 -12.98
C SER A 82 -5.08 -8.02 -12.67
N LYS A 83 -5.21 -8.94 -13.65
CA LYS A 83 -4.90 -10.39 -13.56
C LYS A 83 -3.57 -10.74 -12.88
N ASN A 84 -2.51 -9.97 -13.11
CA ASN A 84 -1.15 -10.32 -12.68
C ASN A 84 -0.87 -10.02 -11.20
N SER A 85 -1.68 -9.17 -10.57
CA SER A 85 -1.41 -8.68 -9.22
C SER A 85 -2.37 -9.25 -8.16
N THR A 86 -3.45 -9.90 -8.58
CA THR A 86 -4.50 -10.42 -7.70
C THR A 86 -4.09 -11.70 -6.96
N GLY A 87 -3.36 -12.61 -7.63
CA GLY A 87 -2.91 -13.87 -7.04
C GLY A 87 -1.96 -13.68 -5.85
N ILE A 88 -0.90 -12.88 -6.05
CA ILE A 88 0.09 -12.56 -5.01
C ILE A 88 -0.57 -11.84 -3.82
N ARG A 89 -1.55 -10.95 -4.07
CA ARG A 89 -2.26 -10.23 -3.02
C ARG A 89 -3.12 -11.16 -2.17
N LEU A 90 -3.84 -12.11 -2.80
CA LEU A 90 -4.64 -13.11 -2.09
C LEU A 90 -3.77 -14.07 -1.27
N GLU A 91 -2.66 -14.55 -1.83
CA GLU A 91 -1.71 -15.37 -1.07
C GLU A 91 -1.19 -14.64 0.16
N ARG A 92 -0.90 -13.33 0.07
CA ARG A 92 -0.52 -12.53 1.23
C ARG A 92 -1.65 -12.43 2.27
N LEU A 93 -2.90 -12.23 1.84
CA LEU A 93 -4.06 -12.20 2.73
C LEU A 93 -4.27 -13.55 3.45
N VAL A 94 -4.07 -14.67 2.76
CA VAL A 94 -4.09 -16.02 3.35
C VAL A 94 -2.93 -16.20 4.33
N LYS A 95 -1.71 -15.83 3.93
CA LYS A 95 -0.50 -15.93 4.75
C LYS A 95 -0.63 -15.11 6.05
N TRP A 96 -1.31 -13.98 5.99
CA TRP A 96 -1.59 -13.13 7.16
C TRP A 96 -2.80 -13.59 7.98
N ARG A 97 -3.38 -14.75 7.66
CA ARG A 97 -4.54 -15.34 8.35
C ARG A 97 -5.74 -14.37 8.40
N GLN A 98 -5.85 -13.50 7.40
CA GLN A 98 -6.97 -12.56 7.26
C GLN A 98 -8.14 -13.26 6.58
N ILE A 99 -7.84 -14.07 5.57
CA ILE A 99 -8.78 -14.97 4.89
C ILE A 99 -8.26 -16.41 4.97
N GLU A 100 -9.18 -17.37 4.95
CA GLU A 100 -8.94 -18.80 4.95
C GLU A 100 -9.54 -19.39 3.68
N LYS A 101 -8.81 -20.31 3.06
CA LYS A 101 -9.29 -21.01 1.86
C LYS A 101 -10.16 -22.18 2.30
N VAL A 102 -11.42 -22.25 1.87
CA VAL A 102 -12.42 -23.24 2.34
C VAL A 102 -12.82 -24.20 1.21
N GLY A 103 -11.87 -24.48 0.30
CA GLY A 103 -12.06 -25.36 -0.85
C GLY A 103 -11.04 -25.08 -1.94
N ASN A 104 -11.30 -25.55 -3.17
CA ASN A 104 -10.37 -25.37 -4.28
C ASN A 104 -10.26 -23.91 -4.74
N ASP A 105 -11.32 -23.10 -4.63
CA ASP A 105 -11.30 -21.68 -5.03
C ASP A 105 -12.01 -20.70 -4.08
N SER A 106 -12.62 -21.17 -2.99
CA SER A 106 -13.42 -20.36 -2.08
C SER A 106 -12.63 -19.79 -0.89
N TYR A 107 -12.96 -18.56 -0.48
CA TYR A 107 -12.32 -17.86 0.66
C TYR A 107 -13.34 -17.40 1.71
N ILE A 108 -13.01 -17.57 3.01
CA ILE A 108 -13.80 -17.10 4.15
C ILE A 108 -12.93 -16.20 5.05
N LEU A 109 -13.53 -15.22 5.72
CA LEU A 109 -12.83 -14.36 6.68
C LEU A 109 -12.53 -15.09 7.99
N LYS A 110 -11.26 -15.09 8.41
CA LYS A 110 -10.84 -15.79 9.63
C LYS A 110 -10.82 -14.90 10.89
N LYS A 111 -10.67 -13.58 10.75
CA LYS A 111 -10.50 -12.67 11.91
C LYS A 111 -11.23 -11.33 11.78
N TYR A 112 -11.82 -10.90 12.89
CA TYR A 112 -12.56 -9.64 13.07
C TYR A 112 -11.69 -8.37 13.15
N PHE A 113 -10.35 -8.46 13.13
CA PHE A 113 -9.50 -7.26 13.27
C PHE A 113 -9.64 -6.30 12.07
N LEU A 114 -9.68 -6.83 10.84
CA LEU A 114 -9.96 -6.03 9.65
C LEU A 114 -11.38 -5.46 9.65
N PHE A 115 -12.32 -6.17 10.27
CA PHE A 115 -13.68 -5.69 10.47
C PHE A 115 -13.74 -4.50 11.44
N PHE A 116 -12.92 -4.51 12.49
CA PHE A 116 -12.79 -3.35 13.37
C PHE A 116 -12.17 -2.15 12.64
N LEU A 117 -11.12 -2.38 11.85
CA LEU A 117 -10.52 -1.36 10.99
C LEU A 117 -11.51 -0.78 9.98
N SER A 118 -12.33 -1.60 9.32
CA SER A 118 -13.33 -1.08 8.37
C SER A 118 -14.38 -0.19 9.05
N LYS A 119 -14.77 -0.50 10.30
CA LYS A 119 -15.64 0.40 11.09
C LYS A 119 -14.98 1.74 11.42
N ILE A 120 -13.69 1.76 11.70
CA ILE A 120 -12.94 3.02 11.90
C ILE A 120 -12.98 3.88 10.63
N PHE A 121 -12.81 3.27 9.44
CA PHE A 121 -12.92 4.02 8.18
C PHE A 121 -14.34 4.53 7.90
N ILE A 122 -15.38 3.78 8.26
CA ILE A 122 -16.78 4.26 8.18
C ILE A 122 -16.98 5.46 9.13
N PHE A 123 -16.41 5.41 10.33
CA PHE A 123 -16.47 6.51 11.28
C PHE A 123 -15.78 7.78 10.74
N PHE A 124 -14.58 7.66 10.16
CA PHE A 124 -13.91 8.80 9.51
C PHE A 124 -14.69 9.33 8.30
N ARG A 125 -15.34 8.44 7.52
CA ARG A 125 -16.20 8.85 6.41
C ARG A 125 -17.41 9.67 6.89
N PHE A 126 -18.01 9.27 8.01
CA PHE A 126 -19.07 10.03 8.67
C PHE A 126 -18.56 11.39 9.15
N LEU A 127 -17.41 11.43 9.82
CA LEU A 127 -16.78 12.67 10.30
C LEU A 127 -16.48 13.67 9.17
N LEU A 128 -16.08 13.16 8.00
CA LEU A 128 -15.78 13.97 6.81
C LEU A 128 -17.01 14.37 5.99
N GLY A 129 -18.22 13.98 6.40
CA GLY A 129 -19.46 14.31 5.67
C GLY A 129 -19.60 13.58 4.32
N LEU A 130 -18.78 12.57 4.05
CA LEU A 130 -18.73 11.82 2.78
C LEU A 130 -19.81 10.72 2.68
N ASN A 131 -20.88 10.83 3.47
CA ASN A 131 -21.88 9.78 3.60
C ASN A 131 -22.79 9.67 2.35
N ASN A 132 -22.96 10.77 1.58
CA ASN A 132 -23.96 10.84 0.51
C ASN A 132 -23.45 10.57 -0.92
N SER A 133 -22.15 10.34 -1.14
CA SER A 133 -21.59 10.33 -2.51
C SER A 133 -21.46 8.96 -3.18
N ILE A 134 -21.89 7.86 -2.55
CA ILE A 134 -21.81 6.53 -3.16
C ILE A 134 -23.11 5.80 -2.86
N ASN A 135 -23.98 5.69 -3.87
CA ASN A 135 -25.13 4.79 -3.90
C ASN A 135 -24.73 3.42 -3.34
N ASP A 136 -25.48 2.94 -2.35
CA ASP A 136 -25.30 1.68 -1.61
C ASP A 136 -25.49 0.40 -2.47
N LYS A 137 -25.00 0.40 -3.72
CA LYS A 137 -24.99 -0.79 -4.58
C LYS A 137 -23.75 -1.65 -4.44
N TYR A 138 -22.69 -1.13 -3.82
CA TYR A 138 -21.41 -1.85 -3.70
C TYR A 138 -20.77 -1.76 -2.32
N LEU A 139 -21.48 -1.13 -1.37
CA LEU A 139 -21.37 -1.56 0.00
C LEU A 139 -22.41 -2.66 0.18
#